data_AF-A0A0R2K1R7-F1
#
_entry.id   AF-A0A0R2K1R7-F1
#
_cell.length_a   1.000
_cell.length_b   1.000
_cell.length_c   1.000
_cell.angle_alpha   90.00
_cell.angle_beta   90.00
_cell.angle_gamma   90.00
#
_symmetry.space_group_name_H-M   'P 1'
#
loop_
_entity.id
_entity.type
_entity.pdbx_description
1 polymer ?
#
loop_
_entity_poly.entity_id
_entity_poly.type
_entity_poly.pdbx_seq_one_letter_code
_entity_poly.pdbx_strand_id
1 'polypeptide(L)'
;MRNSQLRKIIVTALFAAIIFIGISVFQIPIPALIGRPFVHFGNALTALAIMFLGFGYGTLAGAIGLGLFDVTHGYASTAYLTVLEVVIVAAVVTLVFRLLRRDDTKKWHIVIVAFVAGFTKIFTSFGNSVIEGVAYQGMQWHAAVVGAIASEPATIVNSITTFVLVMILYYPLKKVLNRSGLI
;
A
#
# COMPACT_ATOMS: atom_id res chain seq x y z
N MET A 1 -0.87 17.45 25.58
CA MET A 1 -0.11 17.27 24.32
C MET A 1 0.63 15.93 24.22
N ARG A 2 1.30 15.43 25.29
CA ARG A 2 2.03 14.13 25.26
C ARG A 2 1.14 12.91 24.94
N ASN A 3 -0.11 12.92 25.41
CA ASN A 3 -1.05 11.80 25.23
C ASN A 3 -1.54 11.61 23.78
N SER A 4 -1.68 12.69 23.00
CA SER A 4 -2.13 12.60 21.60
C SER A 4 -1.04 12.13 20.64
N GLN A 5 0.21 12.50 20.90
CA GLN A 5 1.35 12.02 20.10
C GLN A 5 1.65 10.54 20.38
N LEU A 6 1.66 10.15 21.67
CA LEU A 6 1.80 8.75 22.05
C LEU A 6 0.73 7.88 21.39
N ARG A 7 -0.52 8.34 21.39
CA ARG A 7 -1.62 7.65 20.72
C ARG A 7 -1.39 7.46 19.22
N LYS A 8 -0.94 8.49 18.51
CA LYS A 8 -0.63 8.37 17.07
C LYS A 8 0.48 7.35 16.80
N ILE A 9 1.51 7.32 17.63
CA ILE A 9 2.59 6.33 17.54
C ILE A 9 2.04 4.92 17.76
N ILE A 10 1.22 4.71 18.78
CA ILE A 10 0.58 3.39 19.05
C ILE A 10 -0.25 2.95 17.84
N VAL A 11 -1.10 3.82 17.29
CA VAL A 11 -1.93 3.48 16.13
C VAL A 11 -1.08 3.21 14.90
N THR A 12 0.01 3.95 14.72
CA THR A 12 1.00 3.71 13.64
C THR A 12 1.63 2.33 13.77
N ALA A 13 2.06 1.95 14.97
CA ALA A 13 2.65 0.64 15.25
C ALA A 13 1.65 -0.49 15.03
N LEU A 14 0.38 -0.31 15.45
CA LEU A 14 -0.70 -1.27 15.18
C LEU A 14 -0.98 -1.43 13.68
N PHE A 15 -0.99 -0.32 12.92
CA PHE A 15 -1.11 -0.40 11.46
C PHE A 15 0.10 -1.09 10.83
N ALA A 16 1.33 -0.78 11.25
CA ALA A 16 2.52 -1.45 10.74
C ALA A 16 2.46 -2.96 10.99
N ALA A 17 2.05 -3.37 12.20
CA ALA A 17 1.90 -4.77 12.57
C ALA A 17 0.82 -5.48 11.73
N ILE A 18 -0.37 -4.88 11.56
CA ILE A 18 -1.43 -5.52 10.76
C ILE A 18 -1.11 -5.52 9.26
N ILE A 19 -0.38 -4.52 8.75
CA ILE A 19 0.12 -4.50 7.38
C ILE A 19 1.07 -5.68 7.16
N PHE A 20 2.07 -5.84 8.04
CA PHE A 20 3.03 -6.95 8.02
C PHE A 20 2.33 -8.32 8.12
N ILE A 21 1.42 -8.49 9.08
CA ILE A 21 0.66 -9.75 9.22
C ILE A 21 -0.23 -9.98 7.99
N GLY A 22 -0.88 -8.94 7.49
CA GLY A 22 -1.80 -9.01 6.38
C GLY A 22 -1.15 -9.54 5.10
N ILE A 23 0.04 -9.03 4.77
CA ILE A 23 0.81 -9.55 3.63
C ILE A 23 1.43 -10.93 3.90
N SER A 24 1.85 -11.20 5.13
CA SER A 24 2.49 -12.47 5.50
C SER A 24 1.52 -13.66 5.48
N VAL A 25 0.28 -13.45 5.96
CA VAL A 25 -0.70 -14.53 6.17
C VAL A 25 -1.62 -14.72 4.98
N PHE A 26 -2.10 -13.64 4.35
CA PHE A 26 -3.13 -13.73 3.31
C PHE A 26 -2.53 -13.82 1.89
N GLN A 27 -1.83 -14.91 1.60
CA GLN A 27 -1.16 -15.13 0.31
C GLN A 27 -2.03 -15.95 -0.65
N ILE A 28 -3.11 -15.34 -1.17
CA ILE A 28 -3.94 -15.98 -2.20
C ILE A 28 -3.21 -15.88 -3.55
N PRO A 29 -2.80 -17.00 -4.18
CA PRO A 29 -1.99 -16.95 -5.40
C PRO A 29 -2.77 -16.35 -6.57
N ILE A 30 -2.08 -15.52 -7.37
CA ILE A 30 -2.61 -14.94 -8.61
C ILE A 30 -1.91 -15.62 -9.79
N PRO A 31 -2.64 -16.20 -10.76
CA PRO A 31 -2.04 -16.72 -11.98
C PRO A 31 -1.29 -15.62 -12.73
N ALA A 32 -0.01 -15.83 -13.03
CA ALA A 32 0.83 -14.86 -13.72
C ALA A 32 1.85 -15.53 -14.65
N LEU A 33 2.28 -14.78 -15.66
CA LEU A 33 3.31 -15.21 -16.60
C LEU A 33 4.71 -15.18 -15.99
N ILE A 34 4.95 -14.27 -15.04
CA ILE A 34 6.24 -14.07 -14.39
C ILE A 34 6.05 -14.11 -12.87
N GLY A 35 6.92 -14.87 -12.20
CA GLY A 35 6.94 -14.98 -10.75
C GLY A 35 5.76 -15.76 -10.18
N ARG A 36 5.53 -15.58 -8.87
CA ARG A 36 4.42 -16.19 -8.13
C ARG A 36 3.71 -15.12 -7.31
N PRO A 37 3.09 -14.12 -7.97
CA PRO A 37 2.41 -13.07 -7.25
C PRO A 37 1.22 -13.64 -6.49
N PHE A 38 0.87 -12.96 -5.42
CA PHE A 38 -0.29 -13.25 -4.62
C PHE A 38 -1.03 -11.95 -4.30
N VAL A 39 -2.23 -12.09 -3.77
CA VAL A 39 -3.03 -10.95 -3.34
C VAL A 39 -2.31 -10.21 -2.21
N HIS A 40 -1.94 -8.97 -2.46
CA HIS A 40 -1.10 -8.17 -1.60
C HIS A 40 -1.95 -7.31 -0.65
N PHE A 41 -2.53 -7.95 0.37
CA PHE A 41 -3.41 -7.30 1.35
C PHE A 41 -2.78 -6.10 2.07
N GLY A 42 -1.45 -6.10 2.22
CA GLY A 42 -0.71 -4.99 2.84
C GLY A 42 -0.90 -3.65 2.12
N ASN A 43 -1.22 -3.63 0.82
CA ASN A 43 -1.42 -2.39 0.07
C ASN A 43 -2.73 -1.70 0.46
N ALA A 44 -3.81 -2.47 0.62
CA ALA A 44 -5.08 -1.96 1.12
C ALA A 44 -4.96 -1.40 2.53
N LEU A 45 -4.29 -2.14 3.41
CA LEU A 45 -4.06 -1.73 4.80
C LEU A 45 -3.16 -0.49 4.89
N THR A 46 -2.17 -0.37 4.01
CA THR A 46 -1.33 0.83 3.88
C THR A 46 -2.14 2.04 3.43
N ALA A 47 -2.99 1.89 2.41
CA ALA A 47 -3.88 2.97 1.96
C ALA A 47 -4.80 3.43 3.09
N LEU A 48 -5.41 2.50 3.84
CA LEU A 48 -6.22 2.82 5.02
C LEU A 48 -5.40 3.55 6.09
N ALA A 49 -4.19 3.09 6.40
CA ALA A 49 -3.30 3.76 7.35
C ALA A 49 -3.03 5.21 6.94
N ILE A 50 -2.75 5.46 5.65
CA ILE A 50 -2.54 6.81 5.10
C ILE A 50 -3.82 7.65 5.22
N MET A 51 -4.99 7.09 4.93
CA MET A 51 -6.26 7.82 5.02
C MET A 51 -6.59 8.23 6.47
N PHE A 52 -6.29 7.38 7.46
CA PHE A 52 -6.58 7.67 8.88
C PHE A 52 -5.50 8.50 9.58
N LEU A 53 -4.22 8.23 9.29
CA LEU A 53 -3.08 8.84 9.99
C LEU A 53 -2.40 9.97 9.19
N GLY A 54 -2.76 10.12 7.91
CA GLY A 54 -2.18 11.07 6.98
C GLY A 54 -0.77 10.69 6.51
N PHE A 55 -0.17 11.58 5.71
CA PHE A 55 1.15 11.36 5.09
C PHE A 55 2.29 11.05 6.07
N GLY A 56 2.30 11.56 7.30
CA GLY A 56 3.41 11.26 8.22
C GLY A 56 3.32 9.83 8.75
N TYR A 57 2.43 9.65 9.72
CA TYR A 57 2.27 8.40 10.45
C TYR A 57 1.74 7.25 9.58
N GLY A 58 0.88 7.52 8.59
CA GLY A 58 0.36 6.48 7.69
C GLY A 58 1.43 5.92 6.76
N THR A 59 2.29 6.78 6.21
CA THR A 59 3.44 6.35 5.39
C THR A 59 4.43 5.56 6.23
N LEU A 60 4.72 5.99 7.46
CA LEU A 60 5.58 5.23 8.38
C LEU A 60 5.01 3.83 8.66
N ALA A 61 3.70 3.73 8.89
CA ALA A 61 3.06 2.43 9.09
C ALA A 61 3.22 1.51 7.87
N GLY A 62 2.97 2.03 6.67
CA GLY A 62 3.14 1.29 5.41
C GLY A 62 4.59 0.88 5.15
N ALA A 63 5.52 1.83 5.29
CA ALA A 63 6.93 1.61 5.03
C ALA A 63 7.54 0.59 5.99
N ILE A 64 7.18 0.67 7.29
CA ILE A 64 7.63 -0.31 8.27
C ILE A 64 6.96 -1.66 8.02
N GLY A 65 5.64 -1.71 7.84
CA GLY A 65 4.91 -2.97 7.68
C GLY A 65 5.33 -3.75 6.43
N LEU A 66 5.34 -3.08 5.27
CA LEU A 66 5.73 -3.71 4.00
C LEU A 66 7.24 -3.89 3.89
N GLY A 67 8.04 -2.90 4.30
CA GLY A 67 9.50 -3.01 4.28
C GLY A 67 10.01 -4.12 5.20
N LEU A 68 9.40 -4.31 6.37
CA LEU A 68 9.76 -5.42 7.26
C LEU A 68 9.38 -6.77 6.64
N PHE A 69 8.25 -6.86 5.94
CA PHE A 69 7.91 -8.07 5.19
C PHE A 69 8.99 -8.39 4.17
N ASP A 70 9.39 -7.42 3.34
CA ASP A 70 10.38 -7.64 2.30
C ASP A 70 11.73 -8.08 2.88
N VAL A 71 12.19 -7.43 3.95
CA VAL A 71 13.44 -7.77 4.63
C VAL A 71 13.42 -9.20 5.20
N THR A 72 12.27 -9.66 5.68
CA THR A 72 12.15 -10.97 6.35
C THR A 72 11.73 -12.11 5.41
N HIS A 73 11.25 -11.81 4.20
CA HIS A 73 10.69 -12.79 3.26
C HIS A 73 11.49 -12.91 1.95
N GLY A 74 12.77 -12.52 1.95
CA GLY A 74 13.68 -12.74 0.83
C GLY A 74 13.71 -11.63 -0.23
N TYR A 75 13.06 -10.49 0.04
CA TYR A 75 13.05 -9.30 -0.83
C TYR A 75 13.89 -8.15 -0.25
N ALA A 76 14.82 -8.44 0.67
CA ALA A 76 15.60 -7.43 1.38
C ALA A 76 16.38 -6.48 0.45
N SER A 77 16.86 -6.98 -0.70
CA SER A 77 17.59 -6.19 -1.69
C SER A 77 16.73 -5.17 -2.43
N THR A 78 15.41 -5.37 -2.48
CA THR A 78 14.44 -4.51 -3.17
C THR A 78 13.49 -3.78 -2.21
N ALA A 79 13.58 -4.04 -0.90
CA ALA A 79 12.72 -3.45 0.13
C ALA A 79 12.64 -1.90 0.08
N TYR A 80 13.71 -1.23 -0.33
CA TYR A 80 13.72 0.23 -0.49
C TYR A 80 12.79 0.72 -1.62
N LEU A 81 12.58 -0.09 -2.67
CA LEU A 81 11.64 0.19 -3.76
C LEU A 81 10.19 0.16 -3.24
N THR A 82 9.89 -0.78 -2.34
CA THR A 82 8.59 -0.85 -1.66
C THR A 82 8.38 0.36 -0.75
N VAL A 83 9.39 0.75 0.03
CA VAL A 83 9.32 1.97 0.86
C VAL A 83 9.11 3.21 -0.02
N LEU A 84 9.80 3.31 -1.16
CA LEU A 84 9.62 4.42 -2.11
C LEU A 84 8.21 4.41 -2.70
N GLU A 85 7.68 3.24 -3.09
CA GLU A 85 6.31 3.09 -3.56
C GLU A 85 5.30 3.57 -2.51
N VAL A 86 5.47 3.18 -1.24
CA VAL A 86 4.61 3.65 -0.14
C VAL A 86 4.63 5.17 -0.01
N VAL A 87 5.82 5.80 -0.11
CA VAL A 87 5.95 7.26 -0.05
C VAL A 87 5.18 7.94 -1.18
N ILE A 88 5.30 7.43 -2.42
CA ILE A 88 4.61 7.99 -3.59
C ILE A 88 3.10 7.82 -3.45
N VAL A 89 2.62 6.61 -3.14
CA VAL A 89 1.21 6.32 -2.91
C VAL A 89 0.66 7.22 -1.80
N ALA A 90 1.39 7.39 -0.71
CA ALA A 90 0.95 8.23 0.39
C ALA A 90 0.88 9.72 0.02
N ALA A 91 1.81 10.21 -0.78
CA ALA A 91 1.79 11.58 -1.29
C ALA A 91 0.54 11.83 -2.13
N VAL A 92 0.27 10.93 -3.09
CA VAL A 92 -0.89 11.05 -4.00
C VAL A 92 -2.21 10.89 -3.24
N VAL A 93 -2.35 9.85 -2.41
CA VAL A 93 -3.54 9.60 -1.59
C VAL A 93 -3.81 10.77 -0.66
N THR A 94 -2.79 11.28 0.02
CA THR A 94 -2.95 12.44 0.92
C THR A 94 -3.35 13.70 0.15
N LEU A 95 -2.75 13.93 -1.02
CA LEU A 95 -3.09 15.08 -1.87
C LEU A 95 -4.55 15.01 -2.31
N VAL A 96 -4.98 13.91 -2.91
CA VAL A 96 -6.37 13.74 -3.37
C VAL A 96 -7.34 13.84 -2.21
N PHE A 97 -7.04 13.22 -1.08
CA PHE A 97 -7.94 13.29 0.06
C PHE A 97 -8.04 14.70 0.64
N ARG A 98 -6.95 15.50 0.58
CA ARG A 98 -6.98 16.94 0.91
C ARG A 98 -7.78 17.76 -0.10
N LEU A 99 -7.68 17.48 -1.40
CA LEU A 99 -8.48 18.14 -2.43
C LEU A 99 -9.99 17.90 -2.22
N LEU A 100 -10.35 16.72 -1.73
CA LEU A 100 -11.70 16.38 -1.27
C LEU A 100 -12.04 16.90 0.14
N ARG A 101 -11.22 17.83 0.67
CA ARG A 101 -11.36 18.44 2.00
C ARG A 101 -11.37 17.44 3.17
N ARG A 102 -10.87 16.23 2.95
CA ARG A 102 -10.95 15.08 3.87
C ARG A 102 -12.38 14.79 4.33
N ASP A 103 -13.36 15.15 3.50
CA ASP A 103 -14.76 14.85 3.76
C ASP A 103 -15.02 13.38 3.43
N ASP A 104 -15.19 12.55 4.45
CA ASP A 104 -15.50 11.13 4.29
C ASP A 104 -16.98 10.81 4.55
N THR A 105 -17.82 11.84 4.72
CA THR A 105 -19.28 11.69 4.85
C THR A 105 -19.91 11.25 3.53
N LYS A 106 -19.36 11.72 2.41
CA LYS A 106 -19.76 11.29 1.07
C LYS A 106 -18.94 10.06 0.65
N LYS A 107 -19.60 8.92 0.55
CA LYS A 107 -18.97 7.64 0.19
C LYS A 107 -18.16 7.68 -1.11
N TRP A 108 -18.56 8.50 -2.08
CA TRP A 108 -17.84 8.62 -3.35
C TRP A 108 -16.45 9.26 -3.20
N HIS A 109 -16.19 10.05 -2.15
CA HIS A 109 -14.84 10.54 -1.89
C HIS A 109 -13.89 9.38 -1.55
N ILE A 110 -14.36 8.41 -0.76
CA ILE A 110 -13.59 7.20 -0.42
C ILE A 110 -13.35 6.33 -1.67
N VAL A 111 -14.36 6.22 -2.54
CA VAL A 111 -14.22 5.55 -3.85
C VAL A 111 -13.09 6.17 -4.66
N ILE A 112 -13.06 7.50 -4.79
CA ILE A 112 -12.02 8.20 -5.55
C ILE A 112 -10.64 7.97 -4.93
N VAL A 113 -10.51 8.13 -3.61
CA VAL A 113 -9.21 7.96 -2.95
C VAL A 113 -8.71 6.51 -3.09
N ALA A 114 -9.59 5.51 -2.94
CA ALA A 114 -9.27 4.10 -3.13
C ALA A 114 -8.86 3.80 -4.58
N PHE A 115 -9.58 4.37 -5.55
CA PHE A 115 -9.27 4.20 -6.97
C PHE A 115 -7.90 4.78 -7.30
N VAL A 116 -7.63 6.01 -6.84
CA VAL A 116 -6.34 6.68 -7.04
C VAL A 116 -5.20 5.92 -6.35
N ALA A 117 -5.42 5.35 -5.16
CA ALA A 117 -4.41 4.53 -4.48
C ALA A 117 -4.02 3.32 -5.34
N GLY A 118 -5.00 2.55 -5.82
CA GLY A 118 -4.76 1.41 -6.71
C GLY A 118 -4.14 1.83 -8.05
N PHE A 119 -4.63 2.92 -8.66
CA PHE A 119 -4.11 3.42 -9.92
C PHE A 119 -2.65 3.88 -9.82
N THR A 120 -2.29 4.57 -8.74
CA THR A 120 -0.90 4.99 -8.48
C THR A 120 0.02 3.78 -8.38
N LYS A 121 -0.44 2.71 -7.71
CA LYS A 121 0.31 1.46 -7.54
C LYS A 121 0.71 0.85 -8.88
N ILE A 122 -0.18 0.88 -9.89
CA ILE A 122 0.13 0.34 -11.23
C ILE A 122 1.39 1.00 -11.81
N PHE A 123 1.52 2.33 -11.72
CA PHE A 123 2.68 3.03 -12.26
C PHE A 123 3.96 2.84 -11.44
N THR A 124 3.84 2.87 -10.11
CA THR A 124 5.01 2.68 -9.24
C THR A 124 5.57 1.26 -9.36
N SER A 125 4.68 0.27 -9.42
CA SER A 125 5.08 -1.12 -9.56
C SER A 125 5.68 -1.42 -10.93
N PHE A 126 5.15 -0.84 -12.00
CA PHE A 126 5.78 -0.93 -13.32
C PHE A 126 7.22 -0.43 -13.27
N GLY A 127 7.44 0.75 -12.67
CA GLY A 127 8.78 1.31 -12.48
C GLY A 127 9.69 0.40 -11.66
N ASN A 128 9.19 -0.14 -10.56
CA ASN A 128 9.94 -1.09 -9.72
C ASN A 128 10.30 -2.35 -10.50
N SER A 129 9.39 -2.94 -11.26
CA SER A 129 9.66 -4.13 -12.07
C SER A 129 10.72 -3.88 -13.16
N VAL A 130 10.74 -2.69 -13.76
CA VAL A 130 11.81 -2.31 -14.70
C VAL A 130 13.15 -2.18 -13.98
N ILE A 131 13.19 -1.51 -12.81
CA ILE A 131 14.40 -1.36 -12.01
C ILE A 131 14.93 -2.72 -11.55
N GLU A 132 14.07 -3.59 -11.04
CA GLU A 132 14.40 -4.96 -10.65
C GLU A 132 15.00 -5.74 -11.83
N GLY A 133 14.37 -5.61 -13.00
CA GLY A 133 14.82 -6.28 -14.20
C GLY A 133 16.22 -5.85 -14.65
N VAL A 134 16.49 -4.55 -14.68
CA VAL A 134 17.79 -4.03 -15.14
C VAL A 134 18.86 -4.19 -14.06
N ALA A 135 18.59 -3.72 -12.84
CA ALA A 135 19.60 -3.58 -11.80
C ALA A 135 19.90 -4.88 -11.03
N TYR A 136 18.95 -5.81 -10.97
CA TYR A 136 19.09 -7.04 -10.17
C TYR A 136 19.08 -8.31 -11.02
N GLN A 137 18.34 -8.33 -12.13
CA GLN A 137 18.28 -9.48 -13.03
C GLN A 137 19.23 -9.35 -14.23
N GLY A 138 19.87 -8.18 -14.41
CA GLY A 138 20.83 -7.94 -15.49
C GLY A 138 20.20 -7.92 -16.89
N MET A 139 18.89 -7.69 -16.98
CA MET A 139 18.18 -7.65 -18.26
C MET A 139 18.54 -6.39 -19.04
N GLN A 140 18.59 -6.52 -20.37
CA GLN A 140 18.62 -5.37 -21.27
C GLN A 140 17.34 -4.53 -21.08
N TRP A 141 17.44 -3.21 -21.25
CA TRP A 141 16.32 -2.28 -21.03
C TRP A 141 15.01 -2.73 -21.69
N HIS A 142 15.06 -3.10 -22.97
CA HIS A 142 13.88 -3.56 -23.70
C HIS A 142 13.28 -4.83 -23.09
N ALA A 143 14.10 -5.80 -22.69
CA ALA A 143 13.64 -7.04 -22.06
C ALA A 143 13.02 -6.77 -20.67
N ALA A 144 13.60 -5.86 -19.89
CA ALA A 144 13.05 -5.45 -18.59
C ALA A 144 11.69 -4.77 -18.73
N VAL A 145 11.51 -3.90 -19.72
CA VAL A 145 10.21 -3.27 -20.01
C VAL A 145 9.16 -4.30 -20.40
N VAL A 146 9.51 -5.25 -21.29
CA VAL A 146 8.59 -6.34 -21.68
C VAL A 146 8.23 -7.21 -20.47
N GLY A 147 9.21 -7.55 -19.62
CA GLY A 147 8.98 -8.28 -18.39
C GLY A 147 8.06 -7.54 -17.42
N ALA A 148 8.26 -6.23 -17.24
CA ALA A 148 7.40 -5.40 -16.41
C ALA A 148 5.94 -5.43 -16.92
N ILE A 149 5.72 -5.22 -18.23
CA ILE A 149 4.38 -5.32 -18.85
C ILE A 149 3.75 -6.70 -18.60
N ALA A 150 4.52 -7.78 -18.69
CA ALA A 150 4.02 -9.13 -18.47
C ALA A 150 3.67 -9.42 -17.00
N SER A 151 4.23 -8.67 -16.05
CA SER A 151 3.90 -8.77 -14.62
C SER A 151 2.69 -7.92 -14.19
N GLU A 152 2.34 -6.89 -14.98
CA GLU A 152 1.25 -5.96 -14.67
C GLU A 152 -0.13 -6.58 -14.48
N PRO A 153 -0.55 -7.66 -15.17
CA PRO A 153 -1.85 -8.28 -14.91
C PRO A 153 -2.07 -8.64 -13.43
N ALA A 154 -1.03 -9.11 -12.74
CA ALA A 154 -1.11 -9.40 -11.32
C ALA A 154 -1.20 -8.12 -10.46
N THR A 155 -0.51 -7.05 -10.87
CA THR A 155 -0.61 -5.73 -10.23
C THR A 155 -2.00 -5.11 -10.40
N ILE A 156 -2.64 -5.28 -11.55
CA ILE A 156 -4.00 -4.83 -11.79
C ILE A 156 -4.98 -5.56 -10.86
N VAL A 157 -4.86 -6.89 -10.74
CA VAL A 157 -5.66 -7.66 -9.77
C VAL A 157 -5.44 -7.14 -8.35
N ASN A 158 -4.20 -6.92 -7.95
CA ASN A 158 -3.87 -6.36 -6.63
C ASN A 158 -4.42 -4.94 -6.41
N SER A 159 -4.47 -4.12 -7.45
CA SER A 159 -5.01 -2.76 -7.40
C SER A 159 -6.53 -2.77 -7.26
N ILE A 160 -7.21 -3.70 -7.95
CA ILE A 160 -8.65 -3.95 -7.79
C ILE A 160 -8.94 -4.47 -6.38
N THR A 161 -8.15 -5.44 -5.88
CA THR A 161 -8.31 -5.93 -4.51
C THR A 161 -8.10 -4.83 -3.49
N THR A 162 -7.09 -3.97 -3.69
CA THR A 162 -6.85 -2.78 -2.85
C THR A 162 -8.07 -1.87 -2.82
N PHE A 163 -8.62 -1.53 -3.99
CA PHE A 163 -9.82 -0.72 -4.12
C PHE A 163 -11.01 -1.33 -3.35
N VAL A 164 -11.30 -2.61 -3.59
CA VAL A 164 -12.42 -3.32 -2.96
C VAL A 164 -12.25 -3.38 -1.43
N LEU A 165 -11.07 -3.73 -0.96
CA LEU A 165 -10.80 -3.85 0.47
C LEU A 165 -10.86 -2.51 1.19
N VAL A 166 -10.34 -1.43 0.59
CA VAL A 166 -10.48 -0.08 1.17
C VAL A 166 -11.97 0.27 1.31
N MET A 167 -12.76 0.03 0.26
CA MET A 167 -14.21 0.31 0.28
C MET A 167 -14.97 -0.47 1.36
N ILE A 168 -14.62 -1.74 1.57
CA ILE A 168 -15.25 -2.60 2.58
C ILE A 168 -14.80 -2.21 3.99
N LEU A 169 -13.50 -1.97 4.19
CA LEU A 169 -12.90 -1.87 5.51
C LEU A 169 -12.91 -0.44 6.08
N TYR A 170 -12.99 0.60 5.24
CA TYR A 170 -12.85 1.99 5.69
C TYR A 170 -13.84 2.35 6.81
N TYR A 171 -15.14 2.20 6.57
CA TYR A 171 -16.16 2.61 7.56
C TYR A 171 -16.20 1.73 8.82
N PRO A 172 -16.13 0.39 8.74
CA PRO A 172 -15.99 -0.45 9.93
C PRO A 172 -14.78 -0.06 10.77
N LEU A 173 -13.62 0.14 10.14
CA LEU A 173 -12.39 0.47 10.85
C LEU A 173 -12.46 1.88 11.45
N LYS A 174 -12.98 2.87 10.73
CA LYS A 174 -13.23 4.22 11.26
C LYS A 174 -14.09 4.17 12.52
N LYS A 175 -15.17 3.38 12.50
CA LYS A 175 -16.07 3.23 13.66
C LYS A 175 -15.35 2.64 14.87
N VAL A 176 -14.51 1.61 14.68
CA VAL A 176 -13.73 0.99 15.76
C VAL A 176 -12.70 1.98 16.30
N LEU A 177 -11.91 2.62 15.44
CA LEU A 177 -10.88 3.57 15.85
C LEU A 177 -11.46 4.77 16.62
N ASN A 178 -12.60 5.32 16.17
CA ASN A 178 -13.30 6.40 16.89
C ASN A 178 -13.80 5.94 18.27
N ARG A 179 -14.40 4.74 18.37
CA ARG A 179 -14.92 4.20 19.64
C ARG A 179 -13.80 3.93 20.65
N SER A 180 -12.64 3.49 20.17
CA SER A 180 -11.45 3.30 20.99
C SER A 180 -10.69 4.61 21.27
N GLY A 181 -11.20 5.75 20.78
CA GLY A 181 -10.58 7.06 20.96
C GLY A 181 -9.20 7.19 20.32
N LEU A 182 -8.89 6.36 19.31
CA LEU A 182 -7.59 6.27 18.65
C LEU A 182 -7.38 7.34 17.58
N ILE A 183 -8.46 7.73 16.89
CA ILE A 183 -8.49 8.86 15.94
C ILE A 183 -9.54 9.88 16.35
#